data_AF-A0AAE8U4Z4-F1
#
_entry.id   AF-A0AAE8U4Z4-F1
#
_cell.length_a   1.000
_cell.length_b   1.000
_cell.length_c   1.000
_cell.angle_alpha   90.00
_cell.angle_beta   90.00
_cell.angle_gamma   90.00
#
_symmetry.space_group_name_H-M   'P 1'
#
loop_
_entity.id
_entity.type
_entity.pdbx_description
1 polymer ?
#
loop_
_entity_poly.entity_id
_entity_poly.type
_entity_poly.pdbx_seq_one_letter_code
_entity_poly.pdbx_strand_id
1 'polypeptide(L)'
;ADLKRHIPGGHIRLHFFDRDQLDSAAAVFDESSRDDADYVLQVPSDGGVRSLRSLLDQLDAHSIDVKELSVHTPDLDDVFLTLTATERTDAR
;
A
#
# COMPACT_ATOMS: atom_id res chain seq x y z
N ALA A 1 -20.54 -11.77 6.63
CA ALA A 1 -20.29 -12.23 5.27
C ALA A 1 -19.35 -11.21 4.64
N ASP A 2 -18.06 -11.25 5.00
CA ASP A 2 -17.19 -10.07 4.89
C ASP A 2 -15.77 -10.45 4.44
N LEU A 3 -15.66 -11.28 3.40
CA LEU A 3 -14.39 -11.55 2.73
C LEU A 3 -14.53 -11.47 1.20
N LYS A 4 -15.29 -10.47 0.72
CA LYS A 4 -15.20 -10.00 -0.65
C LYS A 4 -14.59 -8.61 -0.60
N ARG A 5 -13.33 -8.44 -1.03
CA ARG A 5 -12.76 -7.21 -1.66
C ARG A 5 -11.25 -7.00 -1.52
N HIS A 6 -10.48 -7.96 -1.02
CA HIS A 6 -9.03 -7.96 -1.28
C HIS A 6 -8.76 -8.50 -2.69
N ILE A 7 -9.16 -7.73 -3.71
CA ILE A 7 -8.27 -7.66 -4.88
C ILE A 7 -6.95 -7.13 -4.30
N PRO A 8 -5.76 -7.66 -4.65
CA PRO A 8 -4.52 -7.02 -4.22
C PRO A 8 -4.54 -5.59 -4.79
N GLY A 9 -4.99 -4.63 -3.99
CA GLY A 9 -4.95 -3.22 -4.33
C GLY A 9 -3.49 -2.83 -4.47
N GLY A 10 -3.22 -1.81 -5.27
CA GLY A 10 -1.87 -1.29 -5.36
C GLY A 10 -1.32 -0.88 -4.00
N HIS A 11 -0.03 -0.62 -3.92
CA HIS A 11 0.55 -0.02 -2.73
C HIS A 11 1.51 1.09 -3.14
N ILE A 12 1.64 2.06 -2.25
CA ILE A 12 2.66 3.09 -2.37
C ILE A 12 3.80 2.68 -1.45
N ARG A 13 5.01 2.66 -1.99
CA ARG A 13 6.23 2.37 -1.26
C ARG A 13 6.94 3.68 -0.95
N LEU A 14 7.24 3.90 0.33
CA LEU A 14 7.96 5.04 0.85
C LEU A 14 9.28 4.54 1.44
N HIS A 15 10.40 5.10 1.00
CA HIS A 15 11.72 4.84 1.56
C HIS A 15 12.15 6.07 2.36
N PHE A 16 12.65 5.87 3.57
CA PHE A 16 13.05 6.94 4.47
C PHE A 16 14.57 7.04 4.58
N PHE A 17 15.04 8.19 5.07
CA PHE A 17 16.47 8.43 5.32
C PHE A 17 16.97 7.72 6.57
N ASP A 18 16.09 7.55 7.56
CA ASP A 18 16.40 7.04 8.87
C ASP A 18 15.17 6.37 9.52
N ARG A 19 15.41 5.79 10.69
CA ARG A 19 14.41 5.09 11.48
C ARG A 19 13.36 6.03 12.08
N ASP A 20 13.72 7.27 12.44
CA ASP A 20 12.81 8.20 13.12
C ASP A 20 11.69 8.67 12.18
N GLN A 21 12.04 8.90 10.91
CA GLN A 21 11.08 9.19 9.85
C GLN A 21 10.16 8.00 9.57
N LEU A 22 10.71 6.78 9.54
CA LEU A 22 9.93 5.56 9.40
C LEU A 22 8.97 5.33 10.59
N ASP A 23 9.45 5.54 11.81
CA ASP A 23 8.65 5.44 13.04
C ASP A 23 7.48 6.44 13.02
N SER A 24 7.77 7.68 12.59
CA SER A 24 6.76 8.74 12.46
C SER A 24 5.72 8.39 11.40
N ALA A 25 6.14 7.90 10.23
CA ALA A 25 5.23 7.48 9.18
C ALA A 25 4.38 6.27 9.56
N ALA A 26 4.97 5.26 10.21
CA ALA A 26 4.25 4.08 10.67
C ALA A 26 3.16 4.43 11.70
N ALA A 27 3.35 5.48 12.50
CA ALA A 27 2.36 5.98 13.44
C ALA A 27 1.20 6.75 12.77
N VAL A 28 1.40 7.26 11.55
CA VAL A 28 0.36 7.97 10.78
C VAL A 28 -0.44 7.01 9.90
N PHE A 29 0.20 5.98 9.36
CA PHE A 29 -0.43 5.03 8.43
C PHE A 29 -0.68 3.66 9.09
N ASP A 30 -1.81 3.50 9.79
CA ASP A 30 -2.13 2.30 10.59
C ASP A 30 -2.22 0.98 9.79
N GLU A 31 -2.65 1.02 8.52
CA GLU A 31 -2.78 -0.16 7.66
C GLU A 31 -1.50 -0.47 6.86
N SER A 32 -0.39 0.19 7.17
CA SER A 32 0.86 0.03 6.44
C SER A 32 1.69 -1.17 6.88
N SER A 33 2.46 -1.72 5.96
CA SER A 33 3.48 -2.75 6.23
C SER A 33 4.86 -2.12 6.26
N ARG A 34 5.69 -2.52 7.22
CA ARG A 34 6.99 -1.91 7.49
C ARG A 34 8.15 -2.89 7.27
N ASP A 35 9.22 -2.38 6.67
CA ASP A 35 10.53 -3.02 6.60
C ASP A 35 11.57 -2.13 7.32
N ASP A 36 11.98 -2.58 8.51
CA ASP A 36 12.94 -1.88 9.35
C ASP A 36 14.38 -1.94 8.82
N ALA A 37 14.72 -2.95 8.02
CA ALA A 37 16.08 -3.14 7.54
C ALA A 37 16.40 -2.15 6.41
N ASP A 38 15.44 -1.93 5.53
CA ASP A 38 15.58 -1.05 4.36
C ASP A 38 14.97 0.34 4.56
N TYR A 39 14.43 0.62 5.75
CA TYR A 39 13.66 1.82 6.05
C TYR A 39 12.52 2.08 5.05
N VAL A 40 11.68 1.07 4.84
CA VAL A 40 10.58 1.13 3.88
C VAL A 40 9.22 0.98 4.58
N LEU A 41 8.25 1.78 4.14
CA LEU A 41 6.84 1.64 4.49
C LEU A 41 6.01 1.42 3.23
N GLN A 42 5.14 0.43 3.26
CA GLN A 42 4.19 0.12 2.19
C GLN A 42 2.78 0.47 2.64
N VAL A 43 2.19 1.47 2.00
CA VAL A 43 0.84 1.96 2.31
C VAL A 43 -0.14 1.41 1.26
N PRO A 44 -1.19 0.68 1.65
CA PRO A 44 -2.23 0.24 0.72
C PRO A 44 -2.83 1.41 -0.07
N SER A 45 -3.11 1.19 -1.35
CA SER A 45 -3.65 2.21 -2.25
C SER A 45 -4.58 1.60 -3.29
N ASP A 46 -5.61 2.35 -3.67
CA ASP A 46 -6.46 2.00 -4.82
C ASP A 46 -5.80 2.35 -6.17
N GLY A 47 -4.55 2.85 -6.16
CA GLY A 47 -3.82 3.31 -7.34
C GLY A 47 -4.32 4.65 -7.91
N GLY A 48 -5.27 5.30 -7.24
CA GLY A 48 -5.86 6.56 -7.67
C GLY A 48 -5.02 7.79 -7.31
N VAL A 49 -5.05 8.80 -8.18
CA VAL A 49 -4.34 10.08 -7.95
C VAL A 49 -4.82 10.80 -6.69
N ARG A 50 -6.09 10.66 -6.31
CA ARG A 50 -6.63 11.27 -5.08
C ARG A 50 -6.04 10.64 -3.81
N SER A 51 -5.86 9.32 -3.82
CA SER A 51 -5.25 8.58 -2.73
C SER A 51 -3.78 8.94 -2.58
N LEU A 52 -3.04 9.02 -3.69
CA LEU A 52 -1.66 9.52 -3.69
C LEU A 52 -1.57 10.94 -3.14
N ARG A 53 -2.45 11.86 -3.59
CA ARG A 53 -2.48 13.23 -3.05
C ARG A 53 -2.75 13.26 -1.55
N SER A 54 -3.72 12.48 -1.08
CA SER A 54 -4.07 12.42 0.34
C SER A 54 -2.91 11.87 1.19
N LEU A 55 -2.13 10.94 0.64
CA LEU A 55 -0.90 10.45 1.28
C LEU A 55 0.16 11.57 1.36
N LEU A 56 0.40 12.29 0.27
CA LEU A 56 1.36 13.40 0.25
C LEU A 56 0.96 14.52 1.21
N ASP A 57 -0.33 14.85 1.28
CA ASP A 57 -0.86 15.85 2.22
C ASP A 57 -0.64 15.42 3.69
N GLN A 58 -0.73 14.12 4.00
CA GLN A 58 -0.42 13.60 5.34
C GLN A 58 1.08 13.66 5.66
N LEU A 59 1.95 13.32 4.70
CA LEU A 59 3.40 13.44 4.90
C LEU A 59 3.79 14.88 5.22
N ASP A 60 3.27 15.85 4.47
CA ASP A 60 3.51 17.28 4.69
C ASP A 60 2.97 17.75 6.05
N ALA A 61 1.74 17.38 6.39
CA ALA A 61 1.11 17.75 7.66
C ALA A 61 1.88 17.26 8.90
N HIS A 62 2.60 16.15 8.77
CA HIS A 62 3.42 15.55 9.83
C HIS A 62 4.92 15.86 9.69
N SER A 63 5.32 16.67 8.69
CA SER A 63 6.73 17.00 8.42
C SER A 63 7.62 15.76 8.24
N ILE A 64 7.09 14.77 7.50
CA ILE A 64 7.77 13.50 7.24
C ILE A 64 8.47 13.58 5.89
N ASP A 65 9.80 13.44 5.92
CA ASP A 65 10.64 13.45 4.73
C ASP A 65 10.86 12.03 4.19
N VAL A 66 10.48 11.83 2.93
CA VAL A 66 10.71 10.58 2.19
C VAL A 66 11.88 10.74 1.23
N LYS A 67 12.76 9.75 1.21
CA LYS A 67 13.88 9.67 0.27
C LYS A 67 13.41 9.29 -1.12
N GLU A 68 12.46 8.36 -1.20
CA GLU A 68 11.95 7.84 -2.45
C GLU A 68 10.50 7.41 -2.29
N LEU A 69 9.69 7.68 -3.32
CA LEU A 69 8.30 7.23 -3.41
C LEU A 69 8.10 6.47 -4.72
N SER A 70 7.52 5.28 -4.64
CA SER A 70 7.13 4.47 -5.80
C SER A 70 5.68 4.01 -5.67
N VAL A 71 4.96 4.00 -6.78
CA VAL A 71 3.57 3.52 -6.83
C VAL A 71 3.56 2.16 -7.54
N HIS A 72 3.11 1.13 -6.83
CA HIS A 72 2.88 -0.19 -7.39
C HIS A 72 1.38 -0.35 -7.64
N THR A 73 1.00 -0.40 -8.92
CA THR A 73 -0.34 -0.85 -9.33
C THR A 73 -0.29 -2.35 -9.56
N PRO A 74 -1.33 -3.12 -9.17
CA PRO A 74 -1.37 -4.55 -9.41
C PRO A 74 -1.27 -4.80 -10.91
N ASP A 75 -0.57 -5.86 -11.28
CA ASP A 75 -0.45 -6.28 -12.66
C ASP A 75 -1.62 -7.17 -13.09
N LEU A 76 -1.62 -7.59 -14.36
CA LEU A 76 -2.68 -8.44 -14.90
C LEU A 76 -2.70 -9.85 -14.27
N ASP A 77 -1.58 -10.33 -13.71
CA ASP A 77 -1.50 -11.66 -13.11
C ASP A 77 -2.19 -11.67 -11.72
N ASP A 78 -2.09 -10.56 -10.97
CA ASP A 78 -2.78 -10.35 -9.69
C ASP A 78 -4.33 -10.32 -9.84
N VAL A 79 -4.81 -9.75 -10.95
CA VAL A 79 -6.25 -9.68 -11.26
C VAL A 79 -6.77 -11.04 -11.75
N PHE A 80 -5.95 -11.81 -12.45
CA PHE A 80 -6.33 -13.12 -13.00
C PHE A 80 -6.57 -14.19 -11.92
N LEU A 81 -5.79 -14.17 -10.83
CA LEU A 81 -5.97 -15.05 -9.68
C LEU A 81 -7.29 -14.77 -8.93
N THR A 82 -7.78 -13.53 -8.98
CA THR A 82 -9.01 -13.11 -8.29
C THR A 82 -10.28 -13.57 -9.03
N LEU A 83 -10.24 -13.62 -10.37
CA LEU A 83 -11.40 -14.00 -11.20
C LEU A 83 -11.62 -15.53 -11.26
N THR A 84 -10.55 -16.32 -11.30
CA THR A 84 -10.65 -17.78 -11.45
C THR A 84 -10.93 -18.53 -10.13
N ALA A 85 -10.82 -17.86 -8.98
CA ALA A 85 -11.22 -18.43 -7.69
C ALA A 85 -12.75 -18.62 -7.55
N THR A 86 -13.55 -17.87 -8.32
CA THR A 86 -15.02 -18.00 -8.29
C THR A 86 -15.52 -19.19 -9.11
N GLU A 87 -14.82 -19.60 -10.17
CA GLU A 87 -15.30 -20.69 -11.06
C GLU A 87 -15.01 -22.10 -10.54
N ARG A 88 -14.00 -22.31 -9.68
CA ARG A 88 -13.73 -23.65 -9.09
C ARG A 88 -14.68 -24.07 -7.97
N THR A 89 -15.55 -23.17 -7.50
CA THR A 89 -16.51 -23.50 -6.44
C THR A 89 -17.86 -23.98 -7.00
N ASP A 90 -18.11 -23.85 -8.31
CA ASP A 90 -19.33 -24.33 -8.97
C ASP A 90 -19.16 -25.73 -9.62
N ALA A 91 -18.12 -26.47 -9.21
CA ALA A 91 -17.93 -27.87 -9.56
C ALA A 91 -18.03 -28.74 -8.29
N ARG A 92 -19.22 -28.79 -7.69
CA ARG A 92 -19.59 -29.88 -6.77
C ARG A 92 -21.06 -30.24 -6.89
#